data_AF-A0A382Q0M7-F1
#
_entry.id   AF-A0A382Q0M7-F1
#
_cell.length_a   1.000
_cell.length_b   1.000
_cell.length_c   1.000
_cell.angle_alpha   90.00
_cell.angle_beta   90.00
_cell.angle_gamma   90.00
#
_symmetry.space_group_name_H-M   'P 1'
#
loop_
_entity.id
_entity.type
_entity.pdbx_description
1 polymer ?
#
loop_
_entity_poly.entity_id
_entity_poly.type
_entity_poly.pdbx_seq_one_letter_code
_entity_poly.pdbx_strand_id
1 'polypeptide(L)'
;MQAIRAQGSGGQNVNKVSSAIHLRFDINGSSLPEKLKEKLLQLKDSRVTNDGVFVLKAQNYRTQEQNREDALARLVAWIKAATIEQKPRIKTKVSRAAKA
;
A
#
# COMPACT_ATOMS: atom_id res chain seq x y z
N MET A 1 5.32 3.49 13.40
CA MET A 1 6.35 3.32 12.36
C MET A 1 7.64 2.94 13.03
N GLN A 2 8.39 1.98 12.48
CA GLN A 2 9.69 1.55 13.02
C GLN A 2 10.78 1.81 11.98
N ALA A 3 11.91 2.37 12.40
CA ALA A 3 13.09 2.47 11.55
C ALA A 3 13.81 1.12 11.52
N ILE A 4 14.18 0.66 10.34
CA ILE A 4 14.88 -0.60 10.12
C ILE A 4 16.12 -0.36 9.27
N ARG A 5 17.09 -1.27 9.37
CA ARG A 5 18.25 -1.24 8.49
C ARG A 5 17.83 -1.53 7.06
N ALA A 6 18.34 -0.75 6.11
CA ALA A 6 18.12 -1.01 4.69
C ALA A 6 18.88 -2.28 4.28
N GLN A 7 18.22 -3.17 3.54
CA GLN A 7 18.81 -4.44 3.13
C GLN A 7 19.39 -4.28 1.72
N GLY A 8 20.71 -4.39 1.58
CA GLY A 8 21.43 -4.36 0.30
C GLY A 8 22.96 -4.28 0.46
N SER A 9 23.69 -4.74 -0.55
CA SER A 9 25.17 -4.74 -0.64
C SER A 9 25.81 -3.36 -0.86
N GLY A 10 25.12 -2.28 -0.48
CA GLY A 10 25.44 -0.90 -0.83
C GLY A 10 26.46 -0.21 0.07
N GLY A 11 27.69 -0.71 0.18
CA GLY A 11 28.79 0.01 0.83
C GLY A 11 28.58 0.36 2.32
N GLN A 12 29.59 1.01 2.91
CA GLN A 12 29.68 1.23 4.36
C GLN A 12 28.51 2.06 4.95
N ASN A 13 27.93 2.97 4.17
CA ASN A 13 26.87 3.87 4.64
C ASN A 13 25.48 3.20 4.73
N VAL A 14 25.13 2.25 3.86
CA VAL A 14 23.82 1.56 3.86
C VAL A 14 23.65 0.61 5.05
N ASN A 15 24.75 0.03 5.54
CA ASN A 15 24.72 -0.87 6.70
C ASN A 15 24.66 -0.11 8.04
N LYS A 16 25.18 1.12 8.08
CA LYS A 16 25.32 1.91 9.31
C LYS A 16 24.08 2.74 9.64
N VAL A 17 23.39 3.27 8.63
CA VAL A 17 22.28 4.21 8.85
C VAL A 17 20.92 3.52 8.62
N SER A 18 20.05 3.57 9.64
CA SER A 18 18.71 2.96 9.61
C SER A 18 17.74 3.81 8.78
N SER A 19 18.01 3.97 7.49
CA SER A 19 17.19 4.80 6.59
C SER A 19 15.88 4.17 6.16
N ALA A 20 15.73 2.84 6.25
CA ALA A 20 14.52 2.17 5.82
C ALA A 20 13.41 2.32 6.88
N ILE A 21 12.17 2.52 6.42
CA ILE A 21 10.99 2.68 7.27
C ILE A 21 10.08 1.46 7.11
N HIS A 22 9.72 0.88 8.25
CA HIS A 22 8.68 -0.13 8.36
C HIS A 22 7.40 0.54 8.88
N LEU A 23 6.43 0.68 7.99
CA LEU A 23 5.12 1.20 8.29
C LEU A 23 4.18 0.02 8.58
N ARG A 24 3.58 0.04 9.77
CA ARG A 24 2.50 -0.86 10.17
C ARG A 24 1.27 -0.01 10.45
N PHE A 25 0.18 -0.32 9.80
CA PHE A 25 -1.08 0.39 9.92
C PHE A 25 -2.17 -0.62 10.27
N ASP A 26 -2.71 -0.48 11.48
CA ASP A 26 -3.77 -1.34 11.98
C ASP A 26 -5.13 -0.86 11.45
N ILE A 27 -5.80 -1.64 10.61
CA ILE A 27 -7.05 -1.20 9.97
C ILE A 27 -8.19 -1.20 10.99
N ASN A 28 -8.19 -2.16 11.92
CA ASN A 28 -9.28 -2.39 12.87
C ASN A 28 -9.35 -1.30 13.97
N GLY A 29 -8.20 -0.96 14.54
CA GLY A 29 -7.99 0.07 15.55
C GLY A 29 -7.84 1.49 14.99
N SER A 30 -7.89 1.66 13.67
CA SER A 30 -7.87 2.98 13.06
C SER A 30 -9.20 3.72 13.23
N SER A 31 -9.16 5.06 13.25
CA SER A 31 -10.35 5.93 13.29
C SER A 31 -11.12 6.00 11.95
N LEU A 32 -10.93 5.02 11.07
CA LEU A 32 -11.60 4.94 9.78
C LEU A 32 -13.07 4.51 9.93
N PRO A 33 -13.96 4.90 8.99
CA PRO A 33 -15.33 4.40 8.97
C PRO A 33 -15.38 2.87 8.79
N GLU A 34 -16.32 2.19 9.45
CA GLU A 34 -16.45 0.73 9.38
C GLU A 34 -16.59 0.20 7.96
N LYS A 35 -17.37 0.87 7.10
CA LYS A 35 -17.49 0.53 5.67
C LYS A 35 -16.15 0.52 4.93
N LEU A 36 -15.24 1.43 5.29
CA LEU A 36 -13.90 1.46 4.71
C LEU A 36 -13.03 0.34 5.28
N LYS A 37 -13.13 0.07 6.59
CA LYS A 37 -12.42 -1.05 7.24
C LYS A 37 -12.80 -2.38 6.58
N GLU A 38 -14.09 -2.63 6.39
CA GLU A 38 -14.58 -3.84 5.72
C GLU A 38 -14.08 -3.94 4.28
N LYS A 39 -14.13 -2.85 3.49
CA LYS A 39 -13.57 -2.84 2.13
C LYS A 39 -12.08 -3.14 2.12
N LEU A 40 -11.31 -2.53 3.03
CA LEU A 40 -9.86 -2.74 3.16
C LEU A 40 -9.51 -4.17 3.62
N LEU A 41 -10.34 -4.79 4.47
CA LEU A 41 -10.19 -6.18 4.89
C LEU A 41 -10.59 -7.17 3.78
N GLN A 42 -11.58 -6.82 2.95
CA GLN A 42 -11.99 -7.62 1.79
C GLN A 42 -10.98 -7.52 0.63
N LEU A 43 -10.18 -6.45 0.58
CA LEU A 43 -9.05 -6.33 -0.34
C LEU A 43 -8.01 -7.41 -0.01
N LYS A 44 -8.00 -8.46 -0.81
CA LYS A 44 -6.96 -9.51 -0.79
C LYS A 44 -5.66 -8.95 -1.37
N ASP A 45 -4.97 -8.15 -0.58
CA ASP A 45 -3.64 -7.62 -0.87
C ASP A 45 -2.59 -8.38 -0.06
N SER A 46 -1.51 -8.82 -0.70
CA SER A 46 -0.43 -9.56 -0.02
C SER A 46 0.29 -8.75 1.07
N ARG A 47 0.07 -7.43 1.13
CA ARG A 47 0.63 -6.53 2.16
C ARG A 47 -0.24 -6.45 3.42
N VAL A 48 -1.46 -6.98 3.39
CA VAL A 48 -2.36 -7.02 4.56
C VAL A 48 -2.25 -8.39 5.21
N THR A 49 -1.99 -8.40 6.51
CA THR A 49 -1.97 -9.65 7.30
C THR A 49 -3.39 -10.11 7.61
N ASN A 50 -3.54 -11.38 7.98
CA ASN A 50 -4.85 -11.93 8.41
C ASN A 50 -5.45 -11.17 9.60
N ASP A 51 -4.59 -10.63 10.46
CA ASP A 51 -4.92 -9.78 11.60
C ASP A 51 -5.45 -8.38 11.22
N GLY A 52 -5.55 -8.05 9.93
CA GLY A 52 -6.02 -6.74 9.46
C GLY A 52 -4.97 -5.63 9.61
N VAL A 53 -3.69 -5.99 9.62
CA VAL A 53 -2.58 -5.04 9.68
C VAL A 53 -1.95 -4.89 8.30
N PHE A 54 -1.99 -3.68 7.76
CA PHE A 54 -1.25 -3.33 6.55
C PHE A 54 0.21 -3.07 6.88
N VAL A 55 1.10 -3.79 6.21
CA VAL A 55 2.54 -3.74 6.45
C VAL A 55 3.26 -3.32 5.17
N LEU A 56 4.04 -2.24 5.25
CA LEU A 56 4.79 -1.69 4.13
C LEU A 56 6.23 -1.37 4.54
N LYS A 57 7.17 -1.81 3.69
CA LYS A 57 8.60 -1.46 3.78
C LYS A 57 8.93 -0.39 2.74
N ALA A 58 9.44 0.75 3.19
CA ALA A 58 9.97 1.81 2.33
C ALA A 58 11.50 1.90 2.52
N GLN A 59 12.24 1.65 1.43
CA GLN A 59 13.71 1.66 1.41
C GLN A 59 14.27 2.17 0.07
N ASN A 60 13.45 2.88 -0.71
CA ASN A 60 13.85 3.37 -2.03
C ASN A 60 14.86 4.53 -1.96
N TYR A 61 14.87 5.27 -0.86
CA TYR A 61 15.67 6.48 -0.69
C TYR A 61 16.83 6.28 0.28
N ARG A 62 17.81 7.18 0.18
CA ARG A 62 19.00 7.17 1.05
C ARG A 62 18.74 7.74 2.44
N THR A 63 17.73 8.59 2.60
CA THR A 63 17.40 9.26 3.86
C THR A 63 16.13 8.67 4.49
N GLN A 64 16.06 8.71 5.82
CA GLN A 64 14.91 8.23 6.57
C GLN A 64 13.65 9.06 6.30
N GLU A 65 13.80 10.38 6.17
CA GLU A 65 12.69 11.30 5.93
C GLU A 65 12.00 11.02 4.60
N GLN A 66 12.77 10.89 3.51
CA GLN A 66 12.22 10.55 2.20
C GLN A 66 11.55 9.18 2.20
N ASN A 67 12.10 8.18 2.89
CA ASN A 67 11.45 6.88 3.04
C ASN A 67 10.17 6.94 3.87
N ARG A 68 10.08 7.84 4.86
CA ARG A 68 8.85 8.08 5.63
C ARG A 68 7.76 8.68 4.76
N GLU A 69 8.11 9.70 3.97
CA GLU A 69 7.19 10.34 3.03
C GLU A 69 6.69 9.35 1.96
N ASP A 70 7.58 8.53 1.39
CA ASP A 70 7.20 7.45 0.47
C ASP A 70 6.23 6.46 1.11
N ALA A 71 6.53 5.99 2.32
CA ALA A 71 5.67 5.05 3.03
C ALA A 71 4.26 5.62 3.25
N LEU A 72 4.17 6.90 3.62
CA LEU A 72 2.90 7.61 3.79
C LEU A 72 2.17 7.81 2.46
N ALA A 73 2.85 8.27 1.42
CA ALA A 73 2.26 8.47 0.10
C ALA A 73 1.66 7.18 -0.46
N ARG A 74 2.38 6.06 -0.30
CA ARG A 74 1.93 4.73 -0.73
C ARG A 74 0.77 4.20 0.11
N LEU A 75 0.77 4.43 1.42
CA LEU A 75 -0.36 4.12 2.29
C LEU A 75 -1.62 4.88 1.85
N VAL A 76 -1.51 6.19 1.64
CA VAL A 76 -2.62 7.03 1.19
C VAL A 76 -3.13 6.58 -0.18
N ALA A 77 -2.23 6.30 -1.12
CA ALA A 77 -2.60 5.79 -2.44
C ALA A 77 -3.34 4.44 -2.35
N TRP A 78 -2.90 3.55 -1.47
CA TRP A 78 -3.55 2.25 -1.23
C TRP A 78 -4.96 2.41 -0.64
N ILE A 79 -5.13 3.27 0.38
CA ILE A 79 -6.45 3.57 0.96
C ILE A 79 -7.37 4.23 -0.09
N LYS A 80 -6.85 5.14 -0.91
CA LYS A 80 -7.61 5.76 -2.00
C LYS A 80 -8.03 4.74 -3.04
N ALA A 81 -7.13 3.84 -3.46
CA ALA A 81 -7.46 2.77 -4.40
C ALA A 81 -8.55 1.84 -3.87
N ALA A 82 -8.57 1.58 -2.56
CA ALA A 82 -9.64 0.83 -1.91
C ALA A 82 -10.99 1.57 -1.87
N THR A 83 -10.94 2.91 -1.84
CA THR A 83 -12.14 3.75 -1.83
C THR A 83 -12.74 3.93 -3.22
N ILE A 84 -11.92 3.84 -4.28
CA ILE A 84 -12.38 3.93 -5.66
C ILE A 84 -13.10 2.63 -6.01
N GLU A 85 -14.42 2.62 -5.87
CA GLU A 85 -15.28 1.58 -6.42
C GLU A 85 -15.06 1.52 -7.94
N GLN A 86 -14.49 0.42 -8.43
CA GLN A 86 -14.42 0.19 -9.87
C GLN A 86 -15.83 0.19 -10.42
N LYS A 87 -16.14 1.19 -11.25
CA LYS A 87 -17.41 1.25 -11.98
C LYS A 87 -17.57 -0.09 -12.73
N PRO A 88 -18.67 -0.84 -12.52
CA PRO A 88 -18.83 -2.14 -13.14
C PRO A 88 -18.72 -1.97 -14.65
N ARG A 89 -17.83 -2.76 -15.27
CA ARG A 89 -17.68 -2.77 -16.72
C ARG A 89 -18.96 -3.29 -17.34
N ILE A 90 -19.74 -2.39 -17.94
CA ILE A 90 -20.92 -2.77 -18.72
C ILE A 90 -20.39 -3.46 -19.98
N LYS A 91 -20.74 -4.75 -20.17
CA LYS A 91 -20.40 -5.48 -21.40
C LYS A 91 -20.96 -4.71 -22.59
N THR A 92 -20.07 -4.21 -23.44
CA THR A 92 -20.46 -3.56 -24.70
C THR A 92 -21.09 -4.62 -25.60
N LYS A 93 -22.33 -4.38 -26.07
CA LYS A 93 -22.96 -5.25 -27.08
C LYS A 93 -22.09 -5.26 -28.34
N VAL A 94 -21.94 -6.43 -28.96
CA VAL A 94 -21.27 -6.60 -30.26
C VAL A 94 -21.85 -5.60 -31.27
N SER A 95 -20.96 -4.88 -31.97
CA SER A 95 -21.34 -3.89 -32.96
C SER A 95 -22.05 -4.57 -34.14
N ARG A 96 -23.04 -3.89 -34.74
CA ARG A 96 -23.82 -4.43 -35.87
C ARG A 96 -22.96 -4.82 -37.08
N ALA A 97 -21.76 -4.24 -37.21
CA ALA A 97 -20.79 -4.56 -38.26
C ALA A 97 -20.12 -5.94 -38.10
N ALA A 98 -20.06 -6.49 -36.88
CA ALA A 98 -19.49 -7.82 -36.62
C ALA A 98 -20.50 -8.96 -36.81
N LYS A 99 -21.69 -8.66 -37.36
CA LYS A 99 -22.79 -9.61 -37.55
C LYS A 99 -23.10 -9.87 -39.04
N ALA A 100 -22.26 -9.36 -39.94
CA ALA A 100 -22.37 -9.50 -41.39
C ALA A 100 -21.41 -10.58 -41.91
#